data_AF-A0AAV7RWF3-F1
#
_entry.id   AF-A0AAV7RWF3-F1
#
_cell.length_a   1.000
_cell.length_b   1.000
_cell.length_c   1.000
_cell.angle_alpha   90.00
_cell.angle_beta   90.00
_cell.angle_gamma   90.00
#
_symmetry.space_group_name_H-M   'P 1'
#
loop_
_entity.id
_entity.type
_entity.pdbx_description
1 polymer ?
#
loop_
_entity_poly.entity_id
_entity_poly.type
_entity_poly.pdbx_seq_one_letter_code
_entity_poly.pdbx_strand_id
1 'polypeptide(L)'
;MQTQIRRVAKTCSEFTARMEEAETHISRLEDDVGSQKMTWEAMEKQHEDTQWKLTDLEDRLRRNNRPVLDMSEGAEGSDPHGFMVALFKEAFPDLHQWDWDSEIQRAHRFPFNRAGLSSTEGSGRPRAMLISLRNFQARQAVYDRAQPNTRCKAKGCIPEASPIVNRPRYGTVQAGSRRNKVVRLRSAAKGRCKSWGAACSFLLLRK
;
A
#
# COMPACT_ATOMS: atom_id res chain seq x y z
N MET A 1 -62.67 19.83 -46.79
CA MET A 1 -62.47 19.10 -45.51
C MET A 1 -61.94 17.67 -45.70
N GLN A 2 -62.49 16.84 -46.58
CA GLN A 2 -62.06 15.43 -46.75
C GLN A 2 -60.57 15.24 -47.12
N THR A 3 -59.96 16.16 -47.85
CA THR A 3 -58.54 16.09 -48.25
C THR A 3 -57.57 16.27 -47.09
N GLN A 4 -57.89 17.13 -46.11
CA GLN A 4 -57.06 17.33 -44.93
C GLN A 4 -57.17 16.14 -43.96
N ILE A 5 -58.37 15.58 -43.80
CA ILE A 5 -58.59 14.37 -42.99
C ILE A 5 -57.77 13.19 -43.55
N ARG A 6 -57.75 13.00 -44.87
CA ARG A 6 -56.89 11.99 -45.51
C ARG A 6 -55.40 12.21 -45.28
N ARG A 7 -54.96 13.47 -45.26
CA ARG A 7 -53.54 13.80 -45.04
C ARG A 7 -53.12 13.47 -43.60
N VAL A 8 -53.95 13.84 -42.63
CA VAL A 8 -53.74 13.51 -41.21
C VAL A 8 -53.73 11.99 -41.01
N ALA A 9 -54.65 11.25 -41.63
CA ALA A 9 -54.67 9.79 -41.55
C ALA A 9 -53.38 9.14 -42.06
N LYS A 10 -52.82 9.63 -43.18
CA LYS A 10 -51.54 9.15 -43.71
C LYS A 10 -50.37 9.46 -42.78
N THR A 11 -50.28 10.68 -42.26
CA THR A 11 -49.21 11.05 -41.33
C THR A 11 -49.31 10.26 -40.03
N CYS A 12 -50.52 9.95 -39.56
CA CYS A 12 -50.71 9.08 -38.40
C CYS A 12 -50.23 7.65 -38.69
N SER A 13 -50.52 7.09 -39.87
CA SER A 13 -50.04 5.74 -40.23
C SER A 13 -48.52 5.66 -40.39
N GLU A 14 -47.89 6.70 -40.95
CA GLU A 14 -46.43 6.78 -41.07
C GLU A 14 -45.77 6.93 -39.70
N PHE A 15 -46.40 7.71 -38.81
CA PHE A 15 -45.92 7.87 -37.45
C PHE A 15 -46.04 6.58 -36.64
N THR A 16 -47.15 5.82 -36.76
CA THR A 16 -47.28 4.52 -36.10
C THR A 16 -46.23 3.52 -36.59
N ALA A 17 -45.95 3.48 -37.89
CA ALA A 17 -44.90 2.59 -38.42
C ALA A 17 -43.51 2.94 -37.88
N ARG A 18 -43.18 4.23 -37.80
CA ARG A 18 -41.92 4.70 -37.20
C ARG A 18 -41.86 4.42 -35.69
N MET A 19 -43.01 4.48 -35.00
CA MET A 19 -43.08 4.15 -33.58
C MET A 19 -42.83 2.66 -33.35
N GLU A 20 -43.47 1.78 -34.12
CA GLU A 20 -43.23 0.33 -34.06
C GLU A 20 -41.75 -0.02 -34.34
N GLU A 21 -41.13 0.62 -35.34
CA GLU A 21 -39.71 0.43 -35.62
C GLU A 21 -38.83 0.91 -34.44
N ALA A 22 -39.14 2.06 -33.85
CA ALA A 22 -38.44 2.56 -32.68
C ALA A 22 -38.61 1.63 -31.46
N GLU A 23 -39.82 1.11 -31.22
CA GLU A 23 -40.12 0.17 -30.13
C GLU A 23 -39.34 -1.15 -30.30
N THR A 24 -39.31 -1.71 -31.51
CA THR A 24 -38.53 -2.93 -31.77
C THR A 24 -37.03 -2.69 -31.64
N HIS A 25 -36.53 -1.52 -32.04
CA HIS A 25 -35.13 -1.16 -31.85
C HIS A 25 -34.79 -0.99 -30.36
N ILE A 26 -35.66 -0.33 -29.58
CA ILE A 26 -35.50 -0.20 -28.14
C ILE A 26 -35.48 -1.57 -27.47
N SER A 27 -36.42 -2.46 -27.81
CA SER A 27 -36.46 -3.83 -27.27
C SER A 27 -35.15 -4.58 -27.50
N ARG A 28 -34.59 -4.51 -28.72
CA ARG A 28 -33.30 -5.15 -29.04
C ARG A 28 -32.14 -4.55 -28.24
N LEU A 29 -32.11 -3.23 -28.11
CA LEU A 29 -31.07 -2.56 -27.32
C LEU A 29 -31.17 -2.91 -25.83
N GLU A 30 -32.37 -3.05 -25.29
CA GLU A 30 -32.59 -3.47 -23.90
C GLU A 30 -32.09 -4.90 -23.67
N ASP A 31 -32.37 -5.82 -24.60
CA ASP A 31 -31.87 -7.19 -24.58
C ASP A 31 -30.33 -7.23 -24.67
N ASP A 32 -29.74 -6.47 -25.60
CA ASP A 32 -28.30 -6.37 -25.78
C ASP A 32 -27.60 -5.81 -24.52
N VAL A 33 -28.13 -4.71 -23.96
CA VAL A 33 -27.61 -4.13 -22.72
C VAL A 33 -27.76 -5.10 -21.55
N GLY A 34 -28.86 -5.85 -21.48
CA GLY A 34 -29.06 -6.91 -20.49
C GLY A 34 -27.99 -7.99 -20.58
N SER A 35 -27.75 -8.51 -21.80
CA SER A 35 -26.73 -9.53 -22.03
C SER A 35 -25.32 -9.02 -21.71
N GLN A 36 -25.00 -7.78 -22.10
CA GLN A 36 -23.70 -7.17 -21.82
C GLN A 36 -23.49 -7.02 -20.32
N LYS A 37 -24.47 -6.51 -19.57
CA LYS A 37 -24.37 -6.39 -18.10
C LYS A 37 -24.06 -7.74 -17.43
N MET A 38 -24.75 -8.80 -17.84
CA MET A 38 -24.48 -10.15 -17.32
C MET A 38 -23.05 -10.60 -17.62
N THR A 39 -22.52 -10.32 -18.82
CA THR A 39 -21.13 -10.65 -19.14
C THR A 39 -20.13 -9.82 -18.34
N TRP A 40 -20.39 -8.53 -18.14
CA TRP A 40 -19.55 -7.65 -17.33
C TRP A 40 -19.51 -8.10 -15.87
N GLU A 41 -20.66 -8.44 -15.28
CA GLU A 41 -20.71 -8.98 -13.92
C GLU A 41 -19.97 -10.31 -13.78
N ALA A 42 -20.05 -11.19 -14.78
CA ALA A 42 -19.29 -12.43 -14.81
C ALA A 42 -17.77 -12.16 -14.90
N MET A 43 -17.36 -11.22 -15.75
CA MET A 43 -15.96 -10.84 -15.91
C MET A 43 -15.39 -10.19 -14.65
N GLU A 44 -16.16 -9.32 -13.99
CA GLU A 44 -15.72 -8.68 -12.74
C GLU A 44 -15.48 -9.73 -11.65
N LYS A 45 -16.38 -10.72 -11.51
CA LYS A 45 -16.18 -11.84 -10.58
C LYS A 45 -14.92 -12.64 -10.91
N GLN A 46 -14.68 -12.96 -12.18
CA GLN A 46 -13.46 -13.67 -12.59
C GLN A 46 -12.19 -12.84 -12.31
N HIS A 47 -12.27 -11.53 -12.48
CA HIS A 47 -11.19 -10.61 -12.21
C HIS A 47 -10.87 -10.57 -10.70
N GLU A 48 -11.88 -10.40 -9.85
CA GLU A 48 -11.72 -10.45 -8.38
C GLU A 48 -11.13 -11.79 -7.91
N ASP A 49 -11.66 -12.91 -8.40
CA ASP A 49 -11.16 -14.26 -8.08
C ASP A 49 -9.69 -14.43 -8.48
N THR A 50 -9.31 -13.91 -9.65
CA THR A 50 -7.94 -14.00 -10.15
C THR A 50 -7.01 -13.09 -9.33
N GLN A 51 -7.44 -11.88 -8.99
CA GLN A 51 -6.67 -10.98 -8.14
C GLN A 51 -6.43 -11.58 -6.75
N TRP A 52 -7.44 -12.25 -6.18
CA TRP A 52 -7.30 -12.92 -4.90
C TRP A 52 -6.30 -14.08 -4.98
N LYS A 53 -6.39 -14.93 -6.01
CA LYS A 53 -5.44 -16.02 -6.26
C LYS A 53 -4.01 -15.51 -6.43
N LEU A 54 -3.83 -14.42 -7.19
CA LEU A 54 -2.51 -13.80 -7.38
C LEU A 54 -1.95 -13.27 -6.06
N THR A 55 -2.77 -12.60 -5.27
CA THR A 55 -2.35 -12.09 -3.96
C THR A 55 -1.92 -13.21 -3.02
N ASP A 56 -2.69 -14.29 -2.94
CA ASP A 56 -2.34 -15.46 -2.12
C ASP A 56 -1.04 -16.14 -2.61
N LEU A 57 -0.84 -16.28 -3.92
CA LEU A 57 0.39 -16.81 -4.49
C LEU A 57 1.60 -15.93 -4.19
N GLU A 58 1.47 -14.61 -4.38
CA GLU A 58 2.53 -13.65 -4.05
C GLU A 58 2.87 -13.70 -2.56
N ASP A 59 1.87 -13.77 -1.68
CA ASP A 59 2.08 -13.89 -0.25
C ASP A 59 2.80 -15.20 0.08
N ARG A 60 2.40 -16.35 -0.52
CA ARG A 60 3.09 -17.64 -0.34
C ARG A 60 4.55 -17.60 -0.77
N LEU A 61 4.84 -16.96 -1.90
CA LEU A 61 6.21 -16.84 -2.43
C LEU A 61 7.07 -15.89 -1.60
N ARG A 62 6.47 -14.84 -1.01
CA ARG A 62 7.18 -13.82 -0.23
C ARG A 62 7.19 -14.11 1.26
N ARG A 63 6.42 -15.09 1.74
CA ARG A 63 6.32 -15.48 3.15
C ARG A 63 7.67 -15.67 3.82
N ASN A 64 8.65 -16.19 3.09
CA ASN A 64 9.99 -16.48 3.59
C ASN A 64 11.00 -15.35 3.38
N ASN A 65 10.60 -14.31 2.62
CA ASN A 65 11.45 -13.19 2.28
C ASN A 65 11.33 -12.09 3.33
N ARG A 66 12.46 -11.56 3.79
CA ARG A 66 12.52 -10.45 4.74
C ARG A 66 13.45 -9.33 4.28
N PRO A 67 12.97 -8.07 4.32
CA PRO A 67 13.80 -6.94 4.03
C PRO A 67 14.54 -6.55 5.30
N VAL A 68 15.85 -6.34 5.17
CA VAL A 68 16.68 -5.67 6.15
C VAL A 68 16.87 -4.23 5.67
N LEU A 69 16.37 -3.28 6.43
CA LEU A 69 16.45 -1.85 6.10
C LEU A 69 17.81 -1.26 6.54
N ASP A 70 18.04 0.02 6.31
CA ASP A 70 19.11 0.88 6.85
C ASP A 70 20.53 0.31 7.05
N MET A 71 20.94 -0.67 6.24
CA MET A 71 22.33 -1.13 6.17
C MET A 71 23.16 -0.26 5.22
N SER A 72 24.26 0.30 5.72
CA SER A 72 25.20 1.10 4.93
C SER A 72 25.62 0.39 3.65
N GLU A 73 25.64 1.12 2.54
CA GLU A 73 25.95 0.54 1.23
C GLU A 73 27.41 0.11 1.15
N GLY A 74 27.66 -1.06 0.56
CA GLY A 74 29.01 -1.62 0.41
C GLY A 74 29.57 -2.33 1.65
N ALA A 75 28.87 -2.35 2.79
CA ALA A 75 29.30 -3.10 3.98
C ALA A 75 29.41 -4.62 3.76
N GLU A 76 28.69 -5.13 2.77
CA GLU A 76 28.65 -6.55 2.38
C GLU A 76 29.92 -7.02 1.65
N GLY A 77 30.69 -6.09 1.07
CA GLY A 77 31.82 -6.44 0.21
C GLY A 77 31.39 -7.24 -1.03
N SER A 78 32.19 -8.27 -1.39
CA SER A 78 31.96 -9.10 -2.57
C SER A 78 30.96 -10.24 -2.36
N ASP A 79 30.65 -10.60 -1.11
CA ASP A 79 29.76 -11.71 -0.79
C ASP A 79 28.65 -11.26 0.20
N PRO A 80 27.47 -10.89 -0.31
CA PRO A 80 26.35 -10.50 0.54
C PRO A 80 25.77 -11.67 1.33
N HIS A 81 25.96 -12.92 0.91
CA HIS A 81 25.45 -14.09 1.62
C HIS A 81 26.26 -14.32 2.90
N GLY A 82 27.58 -14.46 2.79
CA GLY A 82 28.46 -14.66 3.94
C GLY A 82 28.39 -13.53 4.96
N PHE A 83 28.26 -12.27 4.51
CA PHE A 83 28.04 -11.12 5.39
C PHE A 83 26.77 -11.29 6.24
N MET A 84 25.67 -11.72 5.62
CA MET A 84 24.41 -11.88 6.34
C MET A 84 24.41 -13.05 7.31
N VAL A 85 25.08 -14.15 6.97
CA VAL A 85 25.27 -15.26 7.91
C VAL A 85 26.02 -14.77 9.16
N ALA A 86 27.14 -14.06 8.97
CA ALA A 86 27.92 -13.54 10.08
C ALA A 86 27.09 -12.58 10.95
N LEU A 87 26.33 -11.70 10.31
CA LEU A 87 25.46 -10.76 11.00
C LEU A 87 24.36 -11.47 11.80
N PHE A 88 23.75 -12.52 11.26
CA PHE A 88 22.70 -13.27 11.95
C PHE A 88 23.25 -14.07 13.13
N LYS A 89 24.46 -14.64 13.00
CA LYS A 89 25.16 -15.31 14.11
C LYS A 89 25.47 -14.34 15.26
N GLU A 90 25.86 -13.10 14.94
CA GLU A 90 26.12 -12.05 15.94
C GLU A 90 24.83 -11.48 16.55
N ALA A 91 23.82 -11.21 15.72
CA ALA A 91 22.58 -10.56 16.14
C ALA A 91 21.64 -11.49 16.93
N PHE A 92 21.69 -12.80 16.66
CA PHE A 92 20.80 -13.79 17.25
C PHE A 92 21.57 -14.97 17.84
N PRO A 93 22.37 -14.76 18.91
CA PRO A 93 23.09 -15.86 19.56
C PRO A 93 22.10 -16.91 20.09
N ASP A 94 20.96 -16.50 20.64
CA ASP A 94 19.98 -17.41 21.26
C ASP A 94 19.33 -18.41 20.27
N LEU A 95 19.47 -18.20 18.96
CA LEU A 95 18.87 -19.03 17.92
C LEU A 95 19.83 -20.12 17.40
N HIS A 96 20.57 -20.77 18.29
CA HIS A 96 21.51 -21.85 17.96
C HIS A 96 20.91 -23.08 17.27
N GLN A 97 19.59 -23.25 17.31
CA GLN A 97 18.90 -24.35 16.63
C GLN A 97 19.06 -24.29 15.10
N TRP A 98 19.27 -23.09 14.55
CA TRP A 98 19.30 -22.84 13.12
C TRP A 98 20.74 -22.67 12.65
N ASP A 99 21.14 -23.46 11.67
CA ASP A 99 22.39 -23.24 10.95
C ASP A 99 22.17 -22.17 9.88
N TRP A 100 22.58 -20.94 10.17
CA TRP A 100 22.33 -19.78 9.30
C TRP A 100 22.94 -19.91 7.91
N ASP A 101 24.01 -20.70 7.74
CA ASP A 101 24.65 -20.94 6.43
C ASP A 101 23.71 -21.70 5.49
N SER A 102 23.01 -22.72 6.00
CA SER A 102 22.05 -23.52 5.23
C SER A 102 20.63 -22.96 5.22
N GLU A 103 20.31 -22.10 6.19
CA GLU A 103 18.99 -21.50 6.36
C GLU A 103 18.80 -20.26 5.47
N ILE A 104 19.84 -19.44 5.28
CA ILE A 104 19.79 -18.31 4.35
C ILE A 104 20.00 -18.84 2.93
N GLN A 105 18.97 -18.80 2.10
CA GLN A 105 19.07 -19.25 0.70
C GLN A 105 19.61 -18.17 -0.23
N ARG A 106 19.16 -16.93 -0.02
CA ARG A 106 19.47 -15.80 -0.88
C ARG A 106 19.59 -14.54 -0.06
N ALA A 107 20.62 -13.75 -0.34
CA ALA A 107 20.80 -12.42 0.20
C ALA A 107 21.26 -11.50 -0.94
N HIS A 108 20.50 -10.44 -1.21
CA HIS A 108 20.86 -9.46 -2.24
C HIS A 108 20.17 -8.13 -1.96
N ARG A 109 20.75 -7.03 -2.43
CA ARG A 109 20.09 -5.72 -2.35
C ARG A 109 18.96 -5.59 -3.36
N PHE A 110 17.92 -4.88 -2.97
CA PHE A 110 16.88 -4.50 -3.93
C PHE A 110 17.52 -3.64 -5.04
N PRO A 111 17.17 -3.90 -6.32
CA PRO A 111 17.73 -3.14 -7.43
C PRO A 111 17.31 -1.67 -7.40
N PHE A 112 16.15 -1.36 -6.83
CA PHE A 112 15.59 -0.01 -6.76
C PHE A 112 15.48 0.50 -5.33
N ASN A 113 15.80 1.78 -5.15
CA ASN A 113 15.55 2.47 -3.90
C ASN A 113 14.11 3.01 -3.88
N ARG A 114 13.47 3.12 -2.70
CA ARG A 114 12.09 3.68 -2.58
C ARG A 114 11.98 5.12 -3.14
N ALA A 115 13.11 5.80 -3.32
CA ALA A 115 13.22 7.15 -3.87
C ALA A 115 13.63 7.20 -5.36
N GLY A 116 13.67 6.07 -6.08
CA GLY A 116 13.98 6.05 -7.52
C GLY A 116 15.43 6.38 -7.91
N LEU A 117 16.27 6.85 -6.99
CA LEU A 117 17.68 7.10 -7.24
C LEU A 117 18.53 5.85 -6.94
N SER A 118 19.35 5.45 -7.92
CA SER A 118 20.51 4.59 -7.68
C SER A 118 21.42 5.31 -6.71
N SER A 119 21.68 4.67 -5.59
CA SER A 119 22.47 5.16 -4.47
C SER A 119 23.97 5.23 -4.73
N THR A 120 24.37 5.42 -5.99
CA THR A 120 25.77 5.42 -6.40
C THR A 120 26.55 6.58 -5.78
N GLU A 121 25.92 7.70 -5.41
CA GLU A 121 26.64 8.80 -4.74
C GLU A 121 25.78 9.50 -3.66
N GLY A 122 25.96 9.07 -2.42
CA GLY A 122 25.96 9.93 -1.23
C GLY A 122 24.67 10.63 -0.74
N SER A 123 23.53 10.56 -1.43
CA SER A 123 22.36 11.40 -1.09
C SER A 123 21.02 10.67 -0.93
N GLY A 124 21.02 9.34 -0.74
CA GLY A 124 19.80 8.54 -0.58
C GLY A 124 19.80 7.64 0.65
N ARG A 125 18.62 7.29 1.17
CA ARG A 125 18.44 6.20 2.15
C ARG A 125 19.06 4.93 1.57
N PRO A 126 19.86 4.14 2.29
CA PRO A 126 20.47 2.94 1.72
C PRO A 126 19.41 1.94 1.22
N ARG A 127 19.73 1.24 0.13
CA ARG A 127 18.85 0.19 -0.41
C ARG A 127 18.69 -0.95 0.59
N ALA A 128 17.44 -1.37 0.79
CA ALA A 128 17.13 -2.52 1.62
C ALA A 128 17.77 -3.79 1.03
N MET A 129 18.23 -4.68 1.90
CA MET A 129 18.63 -6.02 1.51
C MET A 129 17.45 -6.97 1.64
N LEU A 130 17.21 -7.79 0.64
CA LEU A 130 16.26 -8.89 0.70
C LEU A 130 16.99 -10.18 1.06
N ILE A 131 16.50 -10.81 2.12
CA ILE A 131 16.97 -12.12 2.57
C ILE A 131 15.82 -13.12 2.38
N SER A 132 16.12 -14.28 1.81
CA SER A 132 15.20 -15.40 1.72
C SER A 132 15.66 -16.52 2.66
N LEU A 133 14.80 -16.87 3.61
CA LEU A 133 15.04 -17.96 4.55
C LEU A 133 14.39 -19.24 4.04
N ARG A 134 15.01 -20.39 4.29
CA ARG A 134 14.51 -21.69 3.84
C ARG A 134 13.20 -22.05 4.52
N ASN A 135 13.10 -21.79 5.82
CA ASN A 135 12.02 -22.18 6.69
C ASN A 135 11.27 -20.97 7.24
N PHE A 136 9.94 -21.09 7.21
CA PHE A 136 9.04 -20.08 7.76
C PHE A 136 9.23 -19.89 9.27
N GLN A 137 9.51 -20.98 9.99
CA GLN A 137 9.73 -20.95 11.45
C GLN A 137 10.97 -20.14 11.81
N ALA A 138 12.09 -20.30 11.08
CA ALA A 138 13.29 -19.50 11.25
C ALA A 138 12.99 -18.01 11.08
N ARG A 139 12.28 -17.68 10.00
CA ARG A 139 11.86 -16.31 9.71
C ARG A 139 10.95 -15.74 10.79
N GLN A 140 10.03 -16.52 11.34
CA GLN A 140 9.15 -16.05 12.40
C GLN A 140 9.94 -15.83 13.69
N ALA A 141 10.84 -16.74 14.05
CA ALA A 141 11.72 -16.57 15.20
C ALA A 141 12.55 -15.29 15.07
N VAL A 142 13.20 -15.06 13.93
CA VAL A 142 13.94 -13.82 13.64
C VAL A 142 13.02 -12.59 13.79
N TYR A 143 11.82 -12.63 13.23
CA TYR A 143 10.86 -11.52 13.31
C TYR A 143 10.44 -11.21 14.75
N ASP A 144 10.16 -12.25 15.54
CA ASP A 144 9.75 -12.09 16.93
C ASP A 144 10.87 -11.48 17.80
N ARG A 145 12.13 -11.80 17.51
CA ARG A 145 13.29 -11.25 18.23
C ARG A 145 13.70 -9.86 17.73
N ALA A 146 13.44 -9.55 16.46
CA ALA A 146 13.79 -8.27 15.84
C ALA A 146 12.76 -7.13 16.09
N GLN A 147 11.74 -7.35 16.93
CA GLN A 147 10.69 -6.37 17.20
C GLN A 147 11.21 -5.08 17.90
N PRO A 148 10.56 -3.92 17.69
CA PRO A 148 11.16 -2.58 17.74
C PRO A 148 11.70 -2.06 19.10
N ASN A 149 11.64 -2.84 20.17
CA ASN A 149 12.14 -2.44 21.49
C ASN A 149 13.58 -2.88 21.77
N THR A 150 14.20 -3.71 20.93
CA THR A 150 15.63 -3.97 21.01
C THR A 150 16.38 -2.87 20.27
N ARG A 151 16.79 -1.83 21.02
CA ARG A 151 17.74 -0.82 20.56
C ARG A 151 19.09 -1.52 20.33
N CYS A 152 19.28 -2.09 19.15
CA CYS A 152 20.54 -2.73 18.77
C CYS A 152 21.63 -1.66 18.71
N LYS A 153 22.61 -1.76 19.61
CA LYS A 153 23.80 -0.89 19.67
C LYS A 153 25.01 -1.66 19.12
N ALA A 154 25.12 -1.82 17.80
CA ALA A 154 26.36 -2.24 17.13
C ALA A 154 26.24 -2.05 15.61
N LYS A 155 27.40 -2.08 14.91
CA LYS A 155 27.58 -1.88 13.47
C LYS A 155 26.86 -2.94 12.62
N GLY A 156 25.54 -2.85 12.49
CA GLY A 156 24.76 -3.82 11.70
C GLY A 156 23.36 -4.05 12.26
N CYS A 157 22.63 -2.99 12.59
CA CYS A 157 21.23 -3.14 12.95
C CYS A 157 20.49 -3.81 11.79
N ILE A 158 19.71 -4.87 12.09
CA ILE A 158 18.62 -5.32 11.21
C ILE A 158 17.45 -4.39 11.53
N PRO A 159 17.23 -3.29 10.79
CA PRO A 159 16.28 -2.28 11.15
C PRO A 159 14.93 -2.76 10.65
N GLU A 160 13.97 -2.75 11.58
CA GLU A 160 12.54 -2.94 11.35
C GLU A 160 12.25 -3.99 10.28
N ALA A 161 12.18 -5.25 10.70
CA ALA A 161 11.83 -6.39 9.85
C ALA A 161 10.35 -6.34 9.42
N SER A 162 9.88 -5.25 8.82
CA SER A 162 8.52 -5.10 8.32
C SER A 162 8.16 -6.29 7.43
N PRO A 163 7.00 -6.93 7.63
CA PRO A 163 6.52 -7.91 6.68
C PRO A 163 6.42 -7.24 5.30
N ILE A 164 6.86 -7.96 4.27
CA ILE A 164 6.59 -7.58 2.89
C ILE A 164 5.12 -7.89 2.62
N VAL A 165 4.23 -7.17 3.29
CA VAL A 165 2.81 -7.18 2.94
C VAL A 165 2.70 -6.36 1.67
N ASN A 166 2.03 -6.91 0.66
CA ASN A 166 1.49 -6.10 -0.41
C ASN A 166 0.53 -5.08 0.22
N ARG A 167 1.04 -3.90 0.58
CA ARG A 167 0.15 -2.75 0.72
C ARG A 167 -0.45 -2.58 -0.68
N PRO A 168 -1.78 -2.63 -0.83
CA PRO A 168 -2.39 -2.41 -2.13
C PRO A 168 -1.86 -1.09 -2.67
N ARG A 169 -1.11 -1.15 -3.78
CA ARG A 169 -0.59 0.05 -4.46
C ARG A 169 -1.71 0.85 -5.13
N TYR A 170 -2.87 0.22 -5.29
CA TYR A 170 -4.11 0.87 -5.61
C TYR A 170 -4.74 1.34 -4.30
N GLY A 171 -4.24 2.47 -3.79
CA GLY A 171 -5.13 3.31 -3.02
C GLY A 171 -6.28 3.65 -3.95
N THR A 172 -7.48 3.13 -3.66
CA THR A 172 -8.67 3.86 -4.04
C THR A 172 -8.45 5.25 -3.47
N VAL A 173 -8.22 6.24 -4.34
CA VAL A 173 -8.57 7.60 -4.03
C VAL A 173 -10.08 7.51 -3.86
N GLN A 174 -10.54 7.17 -2.65
CA GLN A 174 -11.88 7.55 -2.25
C GLN A 174 -11.88 9.05 -2.45
N ALA A 175 -12.60 9.49 -3.48
CA ALA A 175 -12.90 10.87 -3.73
C ALA A 175 -13.66 11.36 -2.50
N GLY A 176 -12.90 11.75 -1.48
CA GLY A 176 -13.38 12.41 -0.29
C GLY A 176 -14.00 13.70 -0.78
N SER A 177 -15.32 13.66 -0.89
CA SER A 177 -16.21 14.79 -1.04
C SER A 177 -15.59 16.02 -0.38
N ARG A 178 -15.09 16.96 -1.20
CA ARG A 178 -14.73 18.31 -0.77
C ARG A 178 -16.03 19.02 -0.35
N ARG A 179 -16.57 18.65 0.82
CA ARG A 179 -17.53 19.49 1.53
C ARG A 179 -16.73 20.54 2.27
N ASN A 180 -16.77 21.75 1.72
CA ASN A 180 -16.39 23.00 2.36
C ASN A 180 -16.73 23.00 3.85
N LYS A 181 -15.72 22.87 4.71
CA LYS A 181 -15.79 23.41 6.06
C LYS A 181 -15.21 24.82 6.02
N VAL A 182 -16.11 25.78 5.79
CA VAL A 182 -15.90 27.16 6.22
C VAL A 182 -15.72 27.11 7.74
N VAL A 183 -14.48 27.22 8.21
CA VAL A 183 -14.18 27.39 9.62
C VAL A 183 -14.58 28.81 9.99
N ARG A 184 -15.79 28.92 10.56
CA ARG A 184 -16.29 30.09 11.24
C ARG A 184 -15.48 30.25 12.52
N LEU A 185 -14.50 31.17 12.52
CA LEU A 185 -13.83 31.63 13.73
C LEU A 185 -14.90 32.17 14.70
N ARG A 186 -15.25 31.38 15.71
CA ARG A 186 -15.96 31.88 16.89
C ARG A 186 -14.93 32.08 18.00
N SER A 187 -14.73 33.35 18.31
CA SER A 187 -14.14 33.86 19.53
C SER A 187 -14.75 33.20 20.77
N ALA A 188 -13.89 32.67 21.65
CA ALA A 188 -14.24 32.37 23.02
C ALA A 188 -13.05 32.75 23.91
N ALA A 189 -13.20 33.91 24.53
CA ALA A 189 -12.32 34.40 25.59
C ALA A 189 -12.57 33.65 26.90
N LYS A 190 -11.56 33.75 27.79
CA LYS A 190 -11.56 33.54 29.25
C LYS A 190 -11.46 32.10 29.75
N GLY A 191 -10.34 31.83 30.44
CA GLY A 191 -10.40 31.09 31.70
C GLY A 191 -9.14 30.33 32.13
N ARG A 192 -8.31 30.99 32.95
CA ARG A 192 -7.54 30.42 34.08
C ARG A 192 -6.40 29.42 33.76
N CYS A 193 -5.19 29.96 33.65
CA CYS A 193 -3.98 29.28 34.15
C CYS A 193 -3.84 29.58 35.66
N LYS A 194 -3.87 28.54 36.50
CA LYS A 194 -3.42 28.58 37.88
C LYS A 194 -2.07 27.85 37.99
N SER A 195 -1.18 28.47 38.76
CA SER A 195 -0.08 27.90 39.55
C SER A 195 1.02 27.12 38.83
N TRP A 196 2.05 27.85 38.40
CA TRP A 196 3.45 27.45 38.66
C TRP A 196 4.11 28.62 39.39
N GLY A 197 4.26 28.47 40.71
CA GLY A 197 5.12 29.32 41.51
C GLY A 197 6.38 28.54 41.82
N ALA A 198 7.53 29.08 41.43
CA ALA A 198 8.77 29.00 42.21
C ALA A 198 9.80 29.99 41.64
N ALA A 199 10.31 30.83 42.54
CA ALA A 199 11.56 31.57 42.47
C ALA A 199 11.67 32.76 41.50
N CYS A 200 11.15 33.89 41.99
CA CYS A 200 11.61 35.24 41.68
C CYS A 200 12.96 35.47 42.38
N SER A 201 14.03 35.74 41.62
CA SER A 201 15.22 36.42 42.14
C SER A 201 15.10 37.91 41.83
N PHE A 202 14.90 38.65 42.92
CA PHE A 202 14.77 40.08 43.04
C PHE A 202 16.15 40.74 42.85
N LEU A 203 16.28 41.67 41.89
CA LEU A 203 17.38 42.63 41.86
C LEU A 203 16.88 43.96 41.30
N LEU A 204 16.49 44.84 42.22
CA LEU A 204 16.26 46.27 42.04
C LEU A 204 16.99 46.93 43.20
N LEU A 205 18.10 47.63 42.94
CA LEU A 205 18.14 49.10 42.92
C LEU A 205 19.57 49.61 42.73
N ARG A 206 19.66 50.66 41.91
CA ARG A 206 20.81 51.55 41.76
C ARG A 206 20.89 52.52 42.94
N LYS A 207 22.13 52.98 43.16
CA LYS A 207 22.63 54.12 43.96
C LYS A 207 22.86 53.86 45.44
#